data_AF-A0A9P5CPW6-F1
#
_entry.id   AF-A0A9P5CPW6-F1
#
_cell.length_a   1.000
_cell.length_b   1.000
_cell.length_c   1.000
_cell.angle_alpha   90.00
_cell.angle_beta   90.00
_cell.angle_gamma   90.00
#
_symmetry.space_group_name_H-M   'P 1'
#
loop_
_entity.id
_entity.type
_entity.pdbx_description
1 polymer ?
#
loop_
_entity_poly.entity_id
_entity_poly.type
_entity_poly.pdbx_seq_one_letter_code
_entity_poly.pdbx_strand_id
1 'polypeptide(L)' 'YHNRLASFVDWPLEWEANQDKPTPETFARAGFFFHPSPPNLPDNVVCPCCKIFLDTWDPNDDPMREHKLRSPMCEFV' A
#
# COMPACT_ATOMS: atom_id res chain seq x y z
N TYR A 1 1.13 -5.97 11.57
CA TYR A 1 0.17 -6.43 10.55
C TYR A 1 -1.25 -5.97 10.86
N HIS A 2 -1.89 -6.40 11.96
CA HIS A 2 -3.29 -6.02 12.26
C HIS A 2 -3.57 -4.52 12.27
N ASN A 3 -2.72 -3.70 12.93
CA ASN A 3 -2.90 -2.25 12.93
C ASN A 3 -2.76 -1.62 11.53
N ARG A 4 -1.90 -2.20 10.66
CA ARG A 4 -1.76 -1.77 9.28
C ARG A 4 -3.01 -2.07 8.48
N LEU A 5 -3.51 -3.30 8.57
CA LEU A 5 -4.74 -3.69 7.90
C LEU A 5 -5.93 -2.83 8.36
N ALA A 6 -6.03 -2.57 9.66
CA ALA A 6 -7.08 -1.73 10.24
C ALA A 6 -7.04 -0.26 9.78
N SER A 7 -5.93 0.21 9.17
CA SER A 7 -5.86 1.57 8.65
C SER A 7 -6.57 1.76 7.31
N PHE A 8 -6.82 0.68 6.55
CA PHE A 8 -7.48 0.72 5.23
C PHE A 8 -9.01 0.88 5.33
N VAL A 9 -9.47 1.74 6.24
CA VAL A 9 -10.88 2.14 6.32
C VAL A 9 -11.21 2.95 5.08
N ASP A 10 -12.31 2.61 4.41
CA ASP A 10 -12.78 3.27 3.19
C ASP A 10 -11.75 3.31 2.05
N TRP A 11 -10.99 2.23 1.86
CA TRP A 11 -10.06 2.09 0.72
C TRP A 11 -10.79 2.33 -0.62
N PRO A 12 -10.34 3.28 -1.45
CA PRO A 12 -11.17 3.83 -2.52
C PRO A 12 -11.08 3.09 -3.85
N LEU A 13 -10.09 2.20 -4.02
CA LEU A 13 -9.89 1.51 -5.29
C LEU A 13 -10.75 0.25 -5.37
N GLU A 14 -11.75 0.30 -6.24
CA GLU A 14 -12.50 -0.85 -6.71
C GLU A 14 -11.95 -1.29 -8.07
N TRP A 15 -11.43 -2.51 -8.14
CA TRP A 15 -11.02 -3.11 -9.41
C TRP A 15 -11.87 -4.33 -9.73
N GLU A 16 -11.88 -4.73 -11.00
CA GLU A 16 -12.65 -5.87 -11.48
C GLU A 16 -12.36 -7.16 -10.69
N ALA A 17 -13.36 -8.04 -10.64
CA ALA A 17 -13.22 -9.35 -10.00
C ALA A 17 -12.23 -10.23 -10.82
N ASN A 18 -11.42 -11.03 -10.13
CA ASN A 18 -10.43 -11.98 -10.70
C ASN A 18 -9.13 -11.38 -11.29
N GLN A 19 -8.76 -10.15 -10.92
CA GLN A 19 -7.42 -9.62 -11.16
C GLN A 19 -6.51 -9.85 -9.94
N ASP A 20 -5.24 -10.20 -10.18
CA ASP A 20 -4.23 -10.40 -9.13
C ASP A 20 -3.69 -9.04 -8.70
N LYS A 21 -4.30 -8.50 -7.64
CA LYS A 21 -4.38 -7.05 -7.43
C LYS A 21 -3.96 -6.63 -6.03
N PRO A 22 -3.31 -5.47 -5.83
CA PRO A 22 -3.04 -4.96 -4.48
C PRO A 22 -4.31 -4.82 -3.61
N THR A 23 -4.37 -5.54 -2.49
CA THR A 23 -5.46 -5.41 -1.52
C THR A 23 -4.95 -4.79 -0.22
N PRO A 24 -5.84 -4.29 0.66
CA PRO A 24 -5.47 -3.90 2.02
C PRO A 24 -4.57 -4.92 2.73
N GLU A 25 -4.80 -6.23 2.53
CA GLU A 25 -3.98 -7.29 3.10
C GLU A 25 -2.57 -7.32 2.51
N THR A 26 -2.39 -7.14 1.21
CA THR A 26 -1.06 -7.16 0.58
C THR A 26 -0.26 -5.92 0.96
N PHE A 27 -0.88 -4.74 1.02
CA PHE A 27 -0.24 -3.54 1.56
C PHE A 27 0.18 -3.70 3.02
N ALA A 28 -0.72 -4.21 3.87
CA ALA A 28 -0.42 -4.44 5.28
C ALA A 28 0.69 -5.50 5.48
N ARG A 29 0.80 -6.49 4.59
CA ARG A 29 1.93 -7.44 4.56
C ARG A 29 3.23 -6.77 4.12
N ALA A 30 3.17 -5.89 3.13
CA ALA A 30 4.30 -5.10 2.64
C ALA A 30 4.76 -3.98 3.60
N GLY A 31 4.10 -3.78 4.74
CA GLY A 31 4.55 -2.83 5.77
C GLY A 31 3.90 -1.46 5.69
N PHE A 32 2.93 -1.31 4.79
CA PHE A 32 2.24 -0.06 4.55
C PHE A 32 1.04 0.13 5.48
N PHE A 33 0.86 1.38 5.92
CA PHE A 33 -0.39 1.91 6.45
C PHE A 33 -1.07 2.73 5.36
N PHE A 34 -2.40 2.70 5.31
CA PHE A 34 -3.15 3.63 4.50
C PHE A 34 -2.97 5.05 5.03
N HIS A 35 -2.69 6.01 4.14
CA HIS A 35 -2.49 7.41 4.47
C HIS A 35 -3.11 8.30 3.38
N PRO A 36 -4.45 8.28 3.25
CA PRO A 36 -5.11 9.05 2.20
C PRO A 36 -4.89 10.55 2.43
N SER A 37 -4.65 11.27 1.34
CA SER A 37 -4.67 12.74 1.33
C SER A 37 -5.65 13.23 0.25
N PRO A 38 -6.97 13.09 0.46
CA PRO A 38 -7.97 13.51 -0.51
C PRO A 38 -7.96 15.04 -0.69
N PRO A 39 -8.31 15.55 -1.89
CA PRO A 39 -8.76 14.80 -3.06
C PRO A 39 -7.62 14.25 -3.94
N ASN A 40 -6.36 14.57 -3.62
CA ASN A 40 -5.26 14.45 -4.59
C ASN A 40 -4.58 13.07 -4.58
N LEU A 41 -4.52 12.40 -3.43
CA LEU A 41 -3.83 11.11 -3.27
C LEU A 41 -4.76 10.12 -2.53
N PRO A 42 -5.79 9.61 -3.22
CA PRO A 42 -6.84 8.81 -2.58
C PRO A 42 -6.32 7.45 -2.10
N ASP A 43 -5.32 6.87 -2.76
CA ASP A 43 -4.80 5.52 -2.56
C ASP A 43 -3.38 5.50 -1.95
N ASN A 44 -2.93 6.63 -1.40
CA ASN A 44 -1.58 6.73 -0.83
C ASN A 44 -1.41 5.82 0.39
N VAL A 45 -0.25 5.17 0.45
CA VAL A 45 0.19 4.35 1.56
C VAL A 45 1.59 4.75 2.03
N VAL A 46 1.86 4.59 3.32
CA VAL A 46 3.13 4.96 3.95
C VAL A 46 3.75 3.81 4.73
N CYS A 47 5.06 3.60 4.57
CA CYS A 47 5.79 2.72 5.48
C CYS A 47 6.33 3.54 6.67
N PRO A 48 5.94 3.25 7.93
CA PRO A 48 6.43 4.00 9.07
C PRO A 48 7.90 3.68 9.42
N CYS A 49 8.47 2.61 8.88
CA CYS A 49 9.87 2.23 9.09
C CYS A 49 10.81 3.11 8.24
N CYS A 50 10.66 3.09 6.91
CA CYS A 50 11.52 3.86 6.00
C CYS A 50 10.95 5.20 5.54
N LYS A 51 9.71 5.53 5.93
CA LYS A 51 8.99 6.78 5.58
C LYS A 51 8.71 6.98 4.09
N ILE A 52 8.82 5.93 3.27
CA ILE A 52 8.39 6.02 1.87
C ILE A 52 6.87 6.15 1.77
N PHE A 53 6.43 7.00 0.84
CA PHE A 53 5.06 7.14 0.38
C PHE A 53 4.94 6.60 -1.03
N LEU A 54 3.89 5.83 -1.31
CA LEU A 54 3.57 5.32 -2.64
C LEU A 54 2.07 5.49 -2.88
N ASP A 55 1.72 5.94 -4.07
CA ASP A 55 0.36 6.21 -4.54
C ASP A 55 0.24 5.76 -6.01
N THR A 56 -0.93 5.99 -6.61
CA THR A 56 -1.20 5.71 -8.02
C THR A 56 -0.99 4.21 -8.34
N TRP A 57 -1.58 3.34 -7.52
CA TRP A 57 -1.42 1.90 -7.61
C TRP A 57 -2.19 1.30 -8.78
N ASP A 58 -1.51 0.46 -9.55
CA ASP A 58 -2.09 -0.28 -10.66
C ASP A 58 -2.54 -1.70 -10.24
N PRO A 59 -3.53 -2.30 -10.93
CA PRO A 59 -4.02 -3.64 -10.61
C PRO A 59 -2.97 -4.75 -10.72
N ASN A 60 -1.81 -4.52 -11.36
CA ASN A 60 -0.75 -5.53 -11.51
C ASN A 60 0.44 -5.27 -10.57
N ASP A 61 0.37 -4.26 -9.72
CA ASP A 61 1.46 -3.93 -8.81
C ASP A 61 1.54 -4.97 -7.68
N ASP A 62 2.76 -5.30 -7.29
CA ASP A 62 3.03 -6.06 -6.06
C ASP A 62 3.57 -5.08 -5.00
N PRO A 63 2.83 -4.80 -3.92
CA PRO A 63 3.26 -3.84 -2.90
C PRO A 63 4.59 -4.20 -2.24
N MET A 64 4.90 -5.49 -2.07
CA MET A 64 6.16 -5.91 -1.47
C MET A 64 7.33 -5.67 -2.43
N ARG A 65 7.15 -5.97 -3.72
CA ARG A 65 8.12 -5.70 -4.77
C ARG A 65 8.38 -4.20 -4.91
N GLU A 66 7.32 -3.39 -5.00
CA GLU A 66 7.47 -1.93 -5.10
C GLU A 66 8.18 -1.36 -3.87
N HIS A 67 7.85 -1.84 -2.66
CA HIS A 67 8.56 -1.40 -1.46
C HIS A 67 10.06 -1.71 -1.52
N LYS A 68 10.44 -2.94 -1.86
CA LYS A 68 11.85 -3.35 -1.99
C LYS A 68 12.58 -2.56 -3.07
N LEU A 69 11.91 -2.28 -4.19
CA LEU A 69 12.49 -1.53 -5.30
C LEU A 69 12.73 -0.06 -4.92
N ARG A 70 11.76 0.57 -4.28
CA ARG A 70 11.78 2.02 -4.01
C ARG A 70 12.49 2.38 -2.69
N SER A 71 12.57 1.44 -1.74
CA SER A 71 13.28 1.60 -0.47
C SER A 71 14.08 0.33 -0.11
N PRO A 72 15.16 0.03 -0.84
CA PRO A 72 15.91 -1.24 -0.69
C PRO A 72 16.63 -1.40 0.65
N MET A 73 16.73 -0.33 1.44
CA MET A 73 17.36 -0.31 2.77
C MET A 73 16.34 -0.28 3.91
N CYS A 74 15.04 -0.45 3.62
CA CYS A 74 14.00 -0.48 4.65
C CYS A 74 14.14 -1.74 5.51
N GLU A 75 14.34 -1.57 6.82
CA GLU A 75 14.51 -2.71 7.74
C GLU A 75 13.26 -3.59 7.90
N PHE A 76 12.10 -3.13 7.41
CA PHE A 76 10.87 -3.90 7.45
C PHE A 76 10.76 -4.97 6.35
N VAL A 77 11.32 -4.74 5.15
CA VAL A 77 11.13 -5.60 3.95
C VAL A 77 12.40 -6.26 3.43
#